data_AF-A0A6N7Y449-F1
#
_entry.id   AF-A0A6N7Y449-F1
#
_cell.length_a   1.000
_cell.length_b   1.000
_cell.length_c   1.000
_cell.angle_alpha   90.00
_cell.angle_beta   90.00
_cell.angle_gamma   90.00
#
_symmetry.space_group_name_H-M   'P 1'
#
loop_
_entity.id
_entity.type
_entity.pdbx_description
1 polymer ?
#
loop_
_entity_poly.entity_id
_entity_poly.type
_entity_poly.pdbx_seq_one_letter_code
_entity_poly.pdbx_strand_id
1 'polypeptide(L)'
;MSNNQVAVQNQDLSLSQRFTNAMVQEFQSGVGAVALTDFQQRLAQNYFIAIDAALKTAETNRLRKSEKYRDPLAYTWNNVDMNLLARNLVSYARIGLDPAQKNHIHAMPFKNNSTNKYDIVFIEGYRGLELKAHKYGLDIPDAVIIEVVYSTDTFKPIKKSRTNKVEEYEFEITNPFDRGEIIGGFYYHQYNDNPSKNKLVIMTLKDIEKRKPRHGNIDFWGGEKDVWENGRKTGKKEKVEGWYEEMVYKTIHRAAYNDIAIDSQKIDDDYLKLKQLENQATENMVMTEIEENANMEMLDFNDEVDEETGEIMEVEAEEVEETEEVEEELGQVEMEGPGY
;
A
#
# COMPACT_ATOMS: atom_id res chain seq x y z
N MET A 1 -9.34 -29.12 53.51
CA MET A 1 -9.74 -27.99 52.65
C MET A 1 -8.49 -27.50 51.94
N SER A 2 -8.24 -28.03 50.74
CA SER A 2 -6.99 -27.80 50.00
C SER A 2 -7.17 -26.63 49.03
N ASN A 3 -6.30 -25.63 49.15
CA ASN A 3 -6.15 -24.53 48.20
C ASN A 3 -5.66 -25.08 46.86
N ASN A 4 -6.51 -25.11 45.84
CA ASN A 4 -6.07 -25.23 44.44
C ASN A 4 -5.85 -23.83 43.89
N GLN A 5 -4.65 -23.29 44.13
CA GLN A 5 -4.09 -22.29 43.24
C GLN A 5 -3.76 -22.99 41.93
N VAL A 6 -4.46 -22.61 40.86
CA VAL A 6 -4.09 -22.98 39.49
C VAL A 6 -2.81 -22.22 39.17
N ALA A 7 -1.67 -22.83 39.49
CA ALA A 7 -0.39 -22.49 38.90
C ALA A 7 -0.47 -22.89 37.43
N VAL A 8 -0.72 -21.90 36.56
CA VAL A 8 -0.61 -22.05 35.11
C VAL A 8 0.85 -22.36 34.81
N GLN A 9 1.15 -23.63 34.59
CA GLN A 9 2.43 -24.07 34.08
C GLN A 9 2.63 -23.43 32.71
N ASN A 10 3.69 -22.62 32.58
CA ASN A 10 4.26 -22.20 31.30
C ASN A 10 4.78 -23.44 30.56
N GLN A 11 3.88 -24.25 30.00
CA GLN A 11 4.22 -25.18 28.93
C GLN A 11 4.39 -24.39 27.64
N ASP A 12 5.35 -24.80 26.80
CA ASP A 12 5.71 -24.19 25.52
C ASP A 12 4.52 -24.11 24.55
N LEU A 13 3.67 -23.11 24.73
CA LEU A 13 2.62 -22.79 23.77
C LEU A 13 3.27 -22.55 22.41
N SER A 14 2.74 -23.20 21.37
CA SER A 14 3.19 -22.97 20.00
C SER A 14 3.01 -21.50 19.61
N LEU A 15 3.79 -20.99 18.65
CA LEU A 15 3.67 -19.60 18.21
C LEU A 15 2.24 -19.23 17.79
N SER A 16 1.55 -20.16 17.11
CA SER A 16 0.15 -20.01 16.74
C SER A 16 -0.78 -19.95 17.96
N GLN A 17 -0.53 -20.76 19.00
CA GLN A 17 -1.29 -20.71 20.25
C GLN A 17 -1.04 -19.41 21.02
N ARG A 18 0.21 -18.92 21.08
CA ARG A 18 0.54 -17.63 21.71
C ARG A 18 -0.17 -16.49 20.99
N PHE A 19 -0.12 -16.48 19.66
CA PHE A 19 -0.82 -15.51 18.82
C PHE A 19 -2.34 -15.56 19.04
N THR A 20 -2.94 -16.75 19.00
CA THR A 20 -4.37 -16.92 19.20
C THR A 20 -4.80 -16.47 20.60
N ASN A 21 -4.02 -16.77 21.63
CA ASN A 21 -4.31 -16.34 23.00
C ASN A 21 -4.22 -14.82 23.16
N ALA A 22 -3.20 -14.18 22.56
CA ALA A 22 -3.09 -12.72 22.54
C ALA A 22 -4.30 -12.08 21.83
N MET A 23 -4.74 -12.67 20.72
CA MET A 23 -5.95 -12.25 20.00
C MET A 23 -7.21 -12.39 20.87
N VAL A 24 -7.40 -13.54 21.52
CA VAL A 24 -8.54 -13.78 22.41
C VAL A 24 -8.58 -12.75 23.53
N GLN A 25 -7.43 -12.44 24.13
CA GLN A 25 -7.33 -11.44 25.19
C GLN A 25 -7.76 -10.04 24.71
N GLU A 26 -7.32 -9.63 23.52
CA GLU A 26 -7.72 -8.33 22.93
C GLU A 26 -9.18 -8.31 22.47
N PHE A 27 -9.74 -9.42 22.01
CA PHE A 27 -11.17 -9.51 21.72
C PHE A 27 -12.04 -9.41 22.99
N GLN A 28 -11.54 -9.92 24.12
CA GLN A 28 -12.27 -9.95 25.40
C GLN A 28 -12.10 -8.68 26.24
N SER A 29 -11.05 -7.87 25.99
CA SER A 29 -10.77 -6.65 26.76
C SER A 29 -11.84 -5.55 26.59
N GLY A 30 -12.75 -5.69 25.62
CA GLY A 30 -13.86 -4.75 25.38
C GLY A 30 -15.28 -5.32 25.48
N VAL A 31 -15.45 -6.65 25.57
CA VAL A 31 -16.78 -7.30 25.63
C VAL A 31 -16.70 -8.43 26.65
N GLY A 32 -17.54 -8.39 27.70
CA GLY A 32 -17.48 -9.33 28.82
C GLY A 32 -17.37 -10.78 28.36
N ALA A 33 -16.31 -11.47 28.80
CA ALA A 33 -15.93 -12.86 28.49
C ALA A 33 -16.87 -13.64 27.56
N VAL A 34 -16.83 -13.36 26.25
CA VAL A 34 -17.45 -14.22 25.23
C VAL A 34 -16.33 -14.98 24.53
N ALA A 35 -16.52 -16.29 24.35
CA ALA A 35 -15.64 -17.09 23.51
C ALA A 35 -15.68 -16.57 22.05
N LEU A 36 -14.56 -16.58 21.34
CA LEU A 36 -14.53 -16.22 19.93
C LEU A 36 -15.47 -17.13 19.12
N THR A 37 -16.26 -16.53 18.24
CA THR A 37 -17.06 -17.27 17.25
C THR A 37 -16.14 -18.08 16.32
N ASP A 38 -16.65 -19.16 15.73
CA ASP A 38 -15.90 -19.98 14.76
C ASP A 38 -15.34 -19.13 13.60
N PHE A 39 -16.11 -18.11 13.18
CA PHE A 39 -15.69 -17.15 12.17
C PHE A 39 -14.44 -16.38 12.61
N GLN A 40 -14.43 -15.82 13.83
CA GLN A 40 -13.30 -15.07 14.38
C GLN A 40 -12.07 -15.96 14.59
N GLN A 41 -12.26 -17.23 14.99
CA GLN A 41 -11.17 -18.18 15.12
C GLN A 41 -10.50 -18.49 13.77
N ARG A 42 -11.31 -18.77 12.74
CA ARG A 42 -10.81 -18.98 11.38
C ARG A 42 -10.09 -17.75 10.85
N LEU A 43 -10.62 -16.56 11.11
CA LEU A 43 -10.01 -15.31 10.68
C LEU A 43 -8.64 -15.11 11.34
N ALA A 44 -8.52 -15.33 12.65
CA ALA A 44 -7.23 -15.30 13.34
C ALA A 44 -6.21 -16.28 12.73
N GLN A 45 -6.64 -17.50 12.39
CA GLN A 45 -5.79 -18.48 11.70
C GLN A 45 -5.31 -17.97 10.33
N ASN A 46 -6.21 -17.39 9.53
CA ASN A 46 -5.85 -16.83 8.22
C ASN A 46 -4.79 -15.72 8.36
N TYR A 47 -4.97 -14.83 9.34
CA TYR A 47 -3.99 -13.79 9.62
C TYR A 47 -2.63 -14.36 10.06
N PHE A 48 -2.62 -15.36 10.96
CA PHE A 48 -1.38 -16.01 11.37
C PHE A 48 -0.62 -16.57 10.16
N ILE A 49 -1.31 -17.30 9.29
CA ILE A 49 -0.72 -17.91 8.08
C ILE A 49 -0.16 -16.82 7.15
N ALA A 50 -0.91 -15.74 6.92
CA ALA A 50 -0.48 -14.66 6.04
C ALA A 50 0.75 -13.91 6.58
N ILE A 51 0.79 -13.62 7.88
CA ILE A 51 1.92 -12.96 8.52
C ILE A 51 3.15 -13.88 8.51
N ASP A 52 2.97 -15.17 8.82
CA ASP A 52 4.05 -16.14 8.79
C ASP A 52 4.68 -16.26 7.39
N ALA A 53 3.85 -16.27 6.35
CA ALA A 53 4.30 -16.24 4.96
C ALA A 53 5.06 -14.93 4.64
N ALA A 54 4.54 -13.78 5.07
CA ALA A 54 5.20 -12.48 4.85
C ALA A 54 6.58 -12.42 5.53
N LEU A 55 6.69 -12.87 6.78
CA LEU A 55 7.95 -12.94 7.51
C LEU A 55 8.96 -13.88 6.83
N LYS A 56 8.53 -15.06 6.37
CA LYS A 56 9.39 -16.01 5.65
C LYS A 56 9.92 -15.45 4.32
N THR A 57 9.05 -14.78 3.56
CA THR A 57 9.45 -14.12 2.31
C THR A 57 10.44 -12.99 2.59
N ALA A 58 10.16 -12.15 3.59
CA ALA A 58 11.05 -11.07 4.00
C ALA A 58 12.42 -11.60 4.48
N GLU A 59 12.44 -12.68 5.26
CA GLU A 59 13.67 -13.32 5.72
C GLU A 59 14.47 -13.90 4.56
N THR A 60 13.80 -14.54 3.60
CA THR A 60 14.46 -15.06 2.39
C THR A 60 15.12 -13.92 1.61
N ASN A 61 14.43 -12.79 1.45
CA ASN A 61 14.99 -11.61 0.78
C ASN A 61 16.15 -11.00 1.58
N ARG A 62 16.06 -10.93 2.90
CA ARG A 62 17.16 -10.49 3.78
C ARG A 62 18.40 -11.37 3.60
N LEU A 63 18.23 -12.69 3.56
CA LEU A 63 19.34 -13.64 3.41
C LEU A 63 19.98 -13.62 2.01
N ARG A 64 19.25 -13.18 0.98
CA ARG A 64 19.82 -12.96 -0.37
C ARG A 64 20.81 -11.80 -0.41
N LYS A 65 20.68 -10.82 0.50
CA LYS A 65 21.69 -9.76 0.67
C LYS A 65 22.97 -10.36 1.25
N SER A 66 24.13 -9.89 0.76
CA SER A 66 25.43 -10.25 1.33
C SER A 66 25.54 -9.76 2.76
N GLU A 67 26.37 -10.42 3.57
CA GLU A 67 26.49 -10.13 5.02
C GLU A 67 26.80 -8.65 5.31
N LYS A 68 27.58 -7.99 4.46
CA LYS A 68 27.89 -6.55 4.56
C LYS A 68 26.66 -5.64 4.49
N TYR A 69 25.66 -6.00 3.68
CA TYR A 69 24.45 -5.20 3.43
C TYR A 69 23.19 -5.82 4.03
N ARG A 70 23.35 -6.84 4.88
CA ARG A 70 22.24 -7.57 5.48
C ARG A 70 21.87 -6.92 6.80
N ASP A 71 20.60 -6.58 6.95
CA ASP A 71 20.07 -6.14 8.24
C ASP A 71 20.31 -7.20 9.32
N PRO A 72 20.82 -6.82 10.51
CA PRO A 72 21.15 -7.80 11.56
C PRO A 72 19.91 -8.41 12.20
N LEU A 73 18.78 -7.69 12.22
CA LEU A 73 17.52 -8.16 12.76
C LEU A 73 16.86 -9.16 11.79
N ALA A 74 16.51 -10.35 12.29
CA ALA A 74 15.88 -11.40 11.47
C ALA A 74 14.36 -11.28 11.46
N TYR A 75 13.72 -11.54 10.33
CA TYR A 75 12.26 -11.52 10.19
C TYR A 75 11.64 -12.77 10.81
N THR A 76 11.49 -12.77 12.14
CA THR A 76 10.92 -13.88 12.91
C THR A 76 9.86 -13.39 13.88
N TRP A 77 8.94 -14.26 14.28
CA TRP A 77 7.89 -13.94 15.25
C TRP A 77 8.42 -13.40 16.59
N ASN A 78 9.63 -13.80 17.01
CA ASN A 78 10.23 -13.29 18.24
C ASN A 78 10.60 -11.80 18.17
N ASN A 79 10.84 -11.31 16.96
CA ASN A 79 11.18 -9.92 16.70
C ASN A 79 9.95 -9.09 16.32
N VAL A 80 8.72 -9.60 16.44
CA VAL A 80 7.48 -8.86 16.15
C VAL A 80 6.91 -8.27 17.43
N ASP A 81 6.38 -7.04 17.37
CA ASP A 81 5.57 -6.50 18.47
C ASP A 81 4.18 -7.16 18.48
N MET A 82 4.04 -8.21 19.29
CA MET A 82 2.81 -8.98 19.44
C MET A 82 1.66 -8.18 20.06
N ASN A 83 1.96 -7.20 20.92
CA ASN A 83 0.92 -6.41 21.59
C ASN A 83 0.30 -5.41 20.62
N LEU A 84 1.13 -4.79 19.77
CA LEU A 84 0.66 -3.90 18.70
C LEU A 84 -0.08 -4.71 17.64
N LEU A 85 0.49 -5.84 17.21
CA LEU A 85 -0.12 -6.72 16.21
C LEU A 85 -1.53 -7.17 16.62
N ALA A 86 -1.69 -7.68 17.85
CA ALA A 86 -2.99 -8.17 18.32
C ALA A 86 -4.05 -7.06 18.33
N ARG A 87 -3.68 -5.86 18.81
CA ARG A 87 -4.56 -4.68 18.81
C ARG A 87 -4.97 -4.25 17.42
N ASN A 88 -4.06 -4.26 16.45
CA ASN A 88 -4.32 -3.81 15.09
C ASN A 88 -5.24 -4.79 14.37
N LEU A 89 -4.91 -6.09 14.46
CA LEU A 89 -5.62 -7.15 13.76
C LEU A 89 -7.11 -7.20 14.10
N VAL A 90 -7.48 -7.03 15.39
CA VAL A 90 -8.89 -7.03 15.81
C VAL A 90 -9.71 -6.02 15.01
N SER A 91 -9.18 -4.82 14.77
CA SER A 91 -9.87 -3.76 14.03
C SER A 91 -10.10 -4.17 12.57
N TYR A 92 -9.06 -4.64 11.87
CA TYR A 92 -9.20 -5.12 10.49
C TYR A 92 -10.16 -6.32 10.39
N ALA A 93 -10.09 -7.23 11.36
CA ALA A 93 -10.94 -8.41 11.41
C ALA A 93 -12.42 -8.07 11.63
N ARG A 94 -12.74 -7.09 12.47
CA ARG A 94 -14.12 -6.61 12.72
C ARG A 94 -14.71 -5.85 11.53
N ILE A 95 -13.87 -5.28 10.68
CA ILE A 95 -14.29 -4.72 9.39
C ILE A 95 -14.67 -5.82 8.40
N GLY A 96 -14.12 -7.02 8.56
CA GLY A 96 -14.36 -8.17 7.69
C GLY A 96 -13.25 -8.38 6.66
N LEU A 97 -12.10 -7.73 6.84
CA LEU A 97 -10.93 -7.95 5.99
C LEU A 97 -10.30 -9.31 6.32
N ASP A 98 -10.00 -10.09 5.30
CA ASP A 98 -9.47 -11.45 5.43
C ASP A 98 -8.27 -11.61 4.49
N PRO A 99 -7.05 -11.84 5.00
CA PRO A 99 -5.86 -11.99 4.18
C PRO A 99 -5.85 -13.29 3.35
N ALA A 100 -6.72 -14.27 3.65
CA ALA A 100 -6.89 -15.44 2.79
C ALA A 100 -7.66 -15.11 1.50
N GLN A 101 -8.40 -13.98 1.47
CA GLN A 101 -9.10 -13.52 0.28
C GLN A 101 -8.18 -12.64 -0.57
N LYS A 102 -8.12 -12.94 -1.87
CA LYS A 102 -7.22 -12.25 -2.81
C LYS A 102 -7.53 -10.75 -2.81
N ASN A 103 -6.50 -9.92 -2.65
CA ASN A 103 -6.57 -8.46 -2.72
C ASN A 103 -7.46 -7.79 -1.65
N HIS A 104 -7.72 -8.45 -0.52
CA HIS A 104 -8.40 -7.84 0.62
C HIS A 104 -7.43 -7.05 1.49
N ILE A 105 -6.42 -7.71 2.02
CA ILE A 105 -5.46 -7.11 2.95
C ILE A 105 -4.14 -7.87 2.91
N HIS A 106 -3.02 -7.15 2.99
CA HIS A 106 -1.68 -7.72 2.92
C HIS A 106 -0.88 -7.33 4.16
N ALA A 107 -0.20 -8.30 4.79
CA ALA A 107 0.68 -8.04 5.92
C ALA A 107 2.09 -7.69 5.43
N MET A 108 2.66 -6.60 5.95
CA MET A 108 4.01 -6.15 5.62
C MET A 108 4.78 -5.80 6.90
N PRO A 109 5.90 -6.48 7.19
CA PRO A 109 6.72 -6.15 8.36
C PRO A 109 7.58 -4.92 8.09
N PHE A 110 7.47 -3.91 8.95
CA PHE A 110 8.34 -2.72 8.97
C PHE A 110 9.20 -2.70 10.22
N LYS A 111 10.48 -2.38 10.07
CA LYS A 111 11.41 -2.31 11.20
C LYS A 111 11.17 -1.02 11.96
N ASN A 112 10.90 -1.14 13.25
CA ASN A 112 10.86 -0.02 14.18
C ASN A 112 12.21 0.10 14.89
N ASN A 113 12.98 1.14 14.55
CA ASN A 113 14.31 1.34 15.09
C ASN A 113 14.30 1.70 16.60
N SER A 114 13.22 2.30 17.11
CA SER A 114 13.10 2.67 18.53
C SER A 114 12.89 1.46 19.43
N THR A 115 12.10 0.48 19.00
CA THR A 115 11.83 -0.75 19.76
C THR A 115 12.74 -1.91 19.37
N ASN A 116 13.47 -1.76 18.25
CA ASN A 116 14.25 -2.80 17.58
C ASN A 116 13.42 -4.08 17.31
N LYS A 117 12.16 -3.89 16.91
CA LYS A 117 11.21 -4.93 16.54
C LYS A 117 10.55 -4.61 15.21
N TYR A 118 9.83 -5.57 14.66
CA TYR A 118 8.98 -5.41 13.49
C TYR A 118 7.55 -5.10 13.90
N ASP A 119 7.05 -4.00 13.37
CA ASP A 119 5.64 -3.67 13.40
C ASP A 119 5.00 -4.23 12.12
N ILE A 120 3.94 -5.02 12.29
CA ILE A 120 3.20 -5.56 11.14
C ILE A 120 2.17 -4.53 10.72
N VAL A 121 2.43 -3.91 9.57
CA VAL A 121 1.51 -2.99 8.91
C VAL A 121 0.62 -3.80 7.97
N PHE A 122 -0.67 -3.51 7.97
CA PHE A 122 -1.58 -4.11 7.01
C PHE A 122 -1.96 -3.11 5.92
N ILE A 123 -1.73 -3.51 4.68
CA ILE A 123 -2.03 -2.70 3.50
C ILE A 123 -3.33 -3.21 2.88
N GLU A 124 -4.34 -2.35 2.81
CA GLU A 124 -5.62 -2.68 2.19
C GLU A 124 -5.46 -2.86 0.68
N GLY A 125 -5.89 -4.01 0.18
CA GLY A 125 -6.00 -4.24 -1.26
C GLY A 125 -7.26 -3.59 -1.83
N TYR A 126 -7.37 -3.53 -3.16
CA TYR A 126 -8.47 -2.83 -3.83
C TYR A 126 -9.85 -3.46 -3.58
N ARG A 127 -9.92 -4.78 -3.30
CA ARG A 127 -11.16 -5.46 -2.89
C ARG A 127 -11.49 -5.24 -1.42
N GLY A 128 -10.47 -5.07 -0.57
CA GLY A 128 -10.68 -4.66 0.82
C GLY A 128 -11.30 -3.27 0.91
N LEU A 129 -10.87 -2.36 0.03
CA LEU A 129 -11.43 -1.02 -0.06
C LEU A 129 -12.90 -1.03 -0.51
N GLU A 130 -13.25 -1.87 -1.49
CA GLU A 130 -14.65 -2.10 -1.89
C GLU A 130 -15.51 -2.57 -0.71
N LEU A 131 -15.03 -3.56 0.05
CA LEU A 131 -15.73 -4.05 1.23
C LEU A 131 -15.93 -2.95 2.27
N LYS A 132 -14.90 -2.14 2.52
CA LYS A 132 -14.96 -0.99 3.44
C LYS A 132 -15.96 0.06 2.97
N ALA A 133 -15.98 0.39 1.68
CA ALA A 133 -16.92 1.33 1.09
C ALA A 133 -18.37 0.83 1.18
N HIS A 134 -18.62 -0.47 0.96
CA HIS A 134 -19.95 -1.06 1.16
C HIS A 134 -20.38 -1.06 2.64
N LYS A 135 -19.45 -1.26 3.57
CA LYS A 135 -19.77 -1.28 5.00
C LYS A 135 -20.06 0.12 5.53
N TYR A 136 -19.25 1.11 5.16
CA TYR A 136 -19.25 2.45 5.77
C TYR A 136 -19.77 3.57 4.87
N GLY A 137 -20.08 3.32 3.60
CA GLY A 137 -20.57 4.34 2.67
C GLY A 137 -21.97 4.85 3.01
N LEU A 138 -22.22 6.15 2.76
CA LEU A 138 -23.50 6.83 2.96
C LEU A 138 -24.49 6.52 1.84
N ASP A 139 -24.08 6.79 0.60
CA ASP A 139 -24.85 6.55 -0.62
C ASP A 139 -24.04 5.59 -1.49
N ILE A 140 -24.19 4.30 -1.26
CA ILE A 140 -23.43 3.27 -1.98
C ILE A 140 -24.08 3.06 -3.35
N PRO A 141 -23.32 3.11 -4.46
CA PRO A 141 -23.84 2.80 -5.79
C PRO A 141 -24.39 1.38 -5.87
N ASP A 142 -25.44 1.16 -6.66
CA ASP A 142 -25.95 -0.17 -6.98
C ASP A 142 -24.96 -0.96 -7.83
N ALA A 143 -24.22 -0.25 -8.70
CA ALA A 143 -23.13 -0.81 -9.47
C ALA A 143 -21.99 0.21 -9.64
N VAL A 144 -20.77 -0.30 -9.61
CA VAL A 144 -19.54 0.44 -9.92
C VAL A 144 -18.94 -0.19 -11.17
N ILE A 145 -19.05 0.51 -12.31
CA ILE A 145 -18.48 0.05 -13.57
C ILE A 145 -17.11 0.69 -13.72
N ILE A 146 -16.08 -0.10 -14.02
CA ILE A 146 -14.70 0.36 -14.14
C ILE A 146 -14.15 -0.20 -15.44
N GLU A 147 -13.63 0.67 -16.30
CA GLU A 147 -13.10 0.29 -17.60
C GLU A 147 -11.77 0.99 -17.89
N VAL A 148 -10.87 0.25 -18.51
CA VAL A 148 -9.64 0.79 -19.11
C VAL A 148 -9.95 1.11 -20.57
N VAL A 149 -9.56 2.31 -21.00
CA VAL A 149 -9.81 2.82 -22.35
C VAL A 149 -8.51 2.80 -23.14
N TYR A 150 -8.60 2.22 -24.32
CA TYR A 150 -7.49 2.07 -25.25
C TYR A 150 -7.69 2.93 -26.50
N SER A 151 -6.63 3.12 -27.26
CA SER A 151 -6.58 4.01 -28.42
C SER A 151 -7.54 3.63 -29.55
N THR A 152 -7.95 2.36 -29.67
CA THR A 152 -8.93 1.94 -30.70
C THR A 152 -10.38 1.89 -30.21
N ASP A 153 -10.61 2.04 -28.91
CA ASP A 153 -11.96 2.06 -28.37
C ASP A 153 -12.69 3.35 -28.73
N THR A 154 -14.02 3.28 -28.83
CA THR A 154 -14.86 4.47 -28.95
C THR A 154 -15.50 4.78 -27.60
N PHE A 155 -15.11 5.91 -27.01
CA PHE A 155 -15.64 6.39 -25.73
C PHE A 155 -16.21 7.79 -25.88
N LYS A 156 -17.48 7.97 -25.51
CA LYS A 156 -18.19 9.24 -25.58
C LYS A 156 -18.88 9.53 -24.24
N PRO A 157 -18.35 10.46 -23.44
CA PRO A 157 -18.97 10.85 -22.18
C PRO A 157 -20.20 11.74 -22.42
N ILE A 158 -21.29 11.45 -21.71
CA ILE A 158 -22.54 12.22 -21.77
C ILE A 158 -22.75 12.86 -20.40
N LYS A 159 -22.13 14.03 -20.21
CA LYS A 159 -22.12 14.74 -18.92
C LYS A 159 -23.43 15.45 -18.62
N LYS A 160 -23.69 15.66 -17.33
CA LYS A 160 -24.79 16.49 -16.85
C LYS A 160 -24.67 17.88 -17.44
N SER A 161 -25.76 18.34 -18.01
CA SER A 161 -25.86 19.66 -18.65
C SER A 161 -27.29 20.14 -18.55
N ARG A 162 -27.55 21.36 -19.02
CA ARG A 162 -28.91 21.91 -19.06
C ARG A 162 -29.91 20.99 -19.80
N THR A 163 -29.44 20.26 -20.81
CA THR A 163 -30.26 19.37 -21.63
C THR A 163 -30.21 17.91 -21.19
N ASN A 164 -29.18 17.52 -20.44
CA ASN A 164 -28.98 16.16 -19.97
C ASN A 164 -28.95 16.10 -18.44
N LYS A 165 -29.98 15.52 -17.83
CA LYS A 165 -30.15 15.55 -16.37
C LYS A 165 -29.33 14.48 -15.62
N VAL A 166 -28.89 13.43 -16.31
CA VAL A 166 -28.24 12.25 -15.73
C VAL A 166 -26.91 12.05 -16.45
N GLU A 167 -25.83 11.76 -15.73
CA GLU A 167 -24.58 11.42 -16.40
C GLU A 167 -24.67 10.01 -16.98
N GLU A 168 -24.22 9.84 -18.22
CA GLU A 168 -24.19 8.59 -18.96
C GLU A 168 -22.92 8.51 -19.82
N TYR A 169 -22.72 7.39 -20.51
CA TYR A 169 -21.65 7.23 -21.48
C TYR A 169 -22.03 6.22 -22.56
N GLU A 170 -21.43 6.37 -23.73
CA GLU A 170 -21.37 5.33 -24.76
C GLU A 170 -19.94 4.80 -24.79
N PHE A 171 -19.78 3.47 -24.70
CA PHE A 171 -18.48 2.81 -24.78
C PHE A 171 -18.57 1.58 -25.68
N GLU A 172 -17.71 1.51 -26.69
CA GLU A 172 -17.66 0.43 -27.66
C GLU A 172 -16.21 -0.02 -27.89
N ILE A 173 -15.98 -1.33 -27.75
CA ILE A 173 -14.72 -1.98 -28.08
C ILE A 173 -14.79 -2.43 -29.54
N THR A 174 -14.11 -1.69 -30.41
CA THR A 174 -14.17 -1.91 -31.87
C THR A 174 -13.34 -3.14 -32.30
N ASN A 175 -12.22 -3.39 -31.61
CA ASN A 175 -11.34 -4.53 -31.87
C ASN A 175 -10.92 -5.21 -30.55
N PRO A 176 -11.63 -6.26 -30.11
CA PRO A 176 -11.42 -6.85 -28.78
C PRO A 176 -10.09 -7.61 -28.62
N PHE A 177 -9.44 -8.02 -29.72
CA PHE A 177 -8.17 -8.76 -29.67
C PHE A 177 -6.95 -7.87 -29.86
N ASP A 178 -7.15 -6.63 -30.32
CA ASP A 178 -6.09 -5.64 -30.49
C ASP A 178 -6.69 -4.25 -30.26
N ARG A 179 -6.75 -3.88 -28.97
CA ARG A 179 -7.32 -2.62 -28.50
C ARG A 179 -6.33 -1.45 -28.62
N GLY A 180 -5.06 -1.72 -28.97
CA GLY A 180 -4.01 -0.72 -29.04
C GLY A 180 -3.39 -0.37 -27.68
N GLU A 181 -3.00 0.88 -27.50
CA GLU A 181 -2.33 1.37 -26.28
C GLU A 181 -3.35 1.93 -25.28
N ILE A 182 -3.07 1.77 -23.99
CA ILE A 182 -3.89 2.36 -22.92
C ILE A 182 -3.75 3.88 -22.96
N ILE A 183 -4.87 4.60 -23.05
CA ILE A 183 -4.91 6.07 -23.04
C ILE A 183 -5.51 6.66 -21.76
N GLY A 184 -6.15 5.81 -20.94
CA GLY A 184 -6.71 6.18 -19.65
C GLY A 184 -7.76 5.17 -19.20
N GLY A 185 -8.75 5.64 -18.46
CA GLY A 185 -9.91 4.84 -18.12
C GLY A 185 -10.98 5.65 -17.41
N PHE A 186 -12.05 5.00 -17.00
CA PHE A 186 -13.13 5.64 -16.27
C PHE A 186 -13.75 4.72 -15.25
N TYR A 187 -14.43 5.31 -14.28
CA TYR A 187 -15.41 4.61 -13.47
C TYR A 187 -16.76 5.31 -13.52
N TYR A 188 -17.82 4.54 -13.31
CA TYR A 188 -19.20 5.01 -13.30
C TYR A 188 -19.93 4.44 -12.10
N HIS A 189 -20.46 5.35 -11.27
CA HIS A 189 -21.35 5.01 -10.17
C HIS A 189 -22.78 5.05 -10.65
N GLN A 190 -23.46 3.91 -10.62
CA GLN A 190 -24.85 3.76 -11.02
C GLN A 190 -25.76 3.69 -9.79
N TYR A 191 -26.80 4.51 -9.80
CA TYR A 191 -27.88 4.53 -8.81
C TYR A 191 -29.21 4.33 -9.53
N ASN A 192 -29.80 3.15 -9.42
CA ASN A 192 -31.02 2.76 -10.13
C ASN A 192 -32.23 3.55 -9.61
N ASP A 193 -32.35 3.70 -8.30
CA ASP A 193 -33.47 4.40 -7.66
C ASP A 193 -33.33 5.92 -7.74
N ASN A 194 -32.10 6.43 -7.87
CA ASN A 194 -31.84 7.85 -8.03
C ASN A 194 -30.79 8.13 -9.11
N PRO A 195 -31.15 8.02 -10.41
CA PRO A 195 -30.23 8.23 -11.51
C PRO A 195 -29.59 9.62 -11.53
N SER A 196 -30.21 10.61 -10.89
CA SER A 196 -29.61 11.94 -10.75
C SER A 196 -28.31 11.94 -9.94
N LYS A 197 -28.02 10.89 -9.16
CA LYS A 197 -26.74 10.69 -8.46
C LYS A 197 -25.68 10.01 -9.32
N ASN A 198 -26.02 9.50 -10.51
CA ASN A 198 -25.04 8.88 -11.39
C ASN A 198 -23.87 9.83 -11.65
N LYS A 199 -22.67 9.28 -11.56
CA LYS A 199 -21.40 10.02 -11.68
C LYS A 199 -20.46 9.22 -12.56
N LEU A 200 -20.10 9.80 -13.70
CA LEU A 200 -19.03 9.31 -14.55
C LEU A 200 -17.75 10.04 -14.16
N VAL A 201 -16.65 9.34 -13.93
CA VAL A 201 -15.36 9.98 -13.69
C VAL A 201 -14.36 9.42 -14.67
N ILE A 202 -13.73 10.31 -15.43
CA ILE A 202 -12.75 9.98 -16.46
C ILE A 202 -11.38 10.30 -15.89
N MET A 203 -10.43 9.39 -16.06
CA MET A 203 -9.06 9.54 -15.62
C MET A 203 -8.15 9.43 -16.84
N THR A 204 -7.36 10.47 -17.08
CA THR A 204 -6.31 10.40 -18.11
C THR A 204 -5.21 9.44 -17.65
N LEU A 205 -4.40 8.91 -18.59
CA LEU A 205 -3.23 8.11 -18.22
C LEU A 205 -2.31 8.84 -17.24
N LYS A 206 -2.11 10.15 -17.45
CA LYS A 206 -1.32 11.01 -16.56
C LYS A 206 -1.89 11.05 -15.13
N ASP A 207 -3.21 11.10 -14.98
CA ASP A 207 -3.86 11.09 -13.66
C ASP A 207 -3.67 9.74 -12.96
N ILE A 208 -3.72 8.64 -13.71
CA ILE A 208 -3.49 7.29 -13.20
C ILE A 208 -2.03 7.14 -12.75
N GLU A 209 -1.08 7.57 -13.58
CA GLU A 209 0.35 7.48 -13.29
C GLU A 209 0.77 8.36 -12.11
N LYS A 210 0.12 9.50 -11.88
CA LYS A 210 0.34 10.32 -10.68
C LYS A 210 0.05 9.56 -9.38
N ARG A 211 -0.79 8.52 -9.44
CA ARG A 211 -1.16 7.67 -8.29
C ARG A 211 -0.27 6.43 -8.15
N LYS A 212 0.72 6.25 -9.04
CA LYS A 212 1.73 5.20 -8.93
C LYS A 212 2.65 5.50 -7.73
N PRO A 213 3.00 4.50 -6.89
CA PRO A 213 4.03 4.67 -5.88
C PRO A 213 5.35 5.13 -6.52
N ARG A 214 6.07 6.08 -5.89
CA ARG A 214 7.31 6.64 -6.47
C ARG A 214 8.32 5.56 -6.85
N HIS A 215 8.41 4.50 -6.05
CA HIS A 215 9.24 3.31 -6.29
C HIS A 215 8.41 2.08 -6.69
N GLY A 216 7.40 2.28 -7.55
CA GLY A 216 6.59 1.18 -8.07
C GLY A 216 7.44 0.12 -8.75
N ASN A 217 7.36 -1.11 -8.27
CA ASN A 217 8.17 -2.22 -8.78
C ASN A 217 7.91 -2.46 -10.28
N ILE A 218 8.99 -2.55 -11.05
CA ILE A 218 9.04 -2.72 -12.50
C ILE A 218 8.28 -3.98 -12.94
N ASP A 219 8.30 -5.04 -12.13
CA ASP A 219 7.57 -6.28 -12.44
C ASP A 219 6.04 -6.05 -12.48
N PHE A 220 5.52 -5.02 -11.79
CA PHE A 220 4.11 -4.68 -11.79
C PHE A 220 3.74 -3.57 -12.76
N TRP A 221 4.53 -2.50 -12.80
CA TRP A 221 4.20 -1.32 -13.62
C TRP A 221 4.89 -1.30 -14.98
N GLY A 222 5.67 -2.33 -15.29
CA GLY A 222 6.55 -2.32 -16.44
C GLY A 222 7.69 -1.31 -16.32
N GLY A 223 8.64 -1.40 -17.25
CA GLY A 223 9.79 -0.50 -17.30
C GLY A 223 11.03 -1.20 -17.84
N GLU A 224 12.20 -0.67 -17.52
CA GLU A 224 13.48 -1.21 -17.94
C GLU A 224 14.21 -1.83 -16.76
N LYS A 225 14.72 -3.05 -16.92
CA LYS A 225 15.51 -3.76 -15.92
C LYS A 225 16.92 -4.01 -16.44
N ASP A 226 17.92 -3.78 -15.61
CA ASP A 226 19.31 -4.12 -15.95
C ASP A 226 19.46 -5.64 -16.04
N VAL A 227 20.04 -6.13 -17.14
CA VAL A 227 20.40 -7.54 -17.30
C VAL A 227 21.71 -7.81 -16.55
N TRP A 228 21.68 -8.78 -15.63
CA TRP A 228 22.85 -9.22 -14.88
C TRP A 228 23.32 -10.58 -15.40
N GLU A 229 24.56 -10.65 -15.86
CA GLU A 229 25.24 -11.92 -16.18
C GLU A 229 26.42 -12.09 -15.23
N ASN A 230 26.52 -13.27 -14.61
CA ASN A 230 27.62 -13.62 -13.69
C ASN A 230 27.86 -12.59 -12.57
N GLY A 231 26.79 -11.98 -12.05
CA GLY A 231 26.87 -11.03 -10.94
C GLY A 231 27.43 -9.65 -11.31
N ARG A 232 27.57 -9.33 -12.61
CA ARG A 232 27.92 -8.00 -13.10
C ARG A 232 26.79 -7.44 -13.98
N LYS A 233 26.53 -6.14 -13.87
CA LYS A 233 25.63 -5.42 -14.79
C LYS A 233 26.22 -5.50 -16.20
N THR A 234 25.44 -5.96 -17.16
CA THR A 234 25.87 -6.08 -18.56
C THR A 234 25.74 -4.78 -19.35
N GLY A 235 25.15 -3.73 -18.74
CA GLY A 235 24.82 -2.47 -19.41
C GLY A 235 23.62 -2.57 -20.36
N LYS A 236 23.07 -3.77 -20.57
CA LYS A 236 21.85 -3.98 -21.36
C LYS A 236 20.62 -3.83 -20.48
N LYS A 237 19.62 -3.12 -21.00
CA LYS A 237 18.31 -2.96 -20.38
C LYS A 237 17.28 -3.83 -21.10
N GLU A 238 16.53 -4.60 -20.33
CA GLU A 238 15.41 -5.40 -20.82
C GLU A 238 14.10 -4.68 -20.51
N LYS A 239 13.22 -4.53 -21.50
CA LYS A 239 11.89 -3.98 -21.30
C LYS A 239 10.98 -5.05 -20.71
N VAL A 240 10.55 -4.83 -19.48
CA VAL A 240 9.57 -5.66 -18.78
C VAL A 240 8.21 -5.00 -18.98
N GLU A 241 7.25 -5.73 -19.53
CA GLU A 241 5.87 -5.26 -19.69
C GLU A 241 5.16 -5.18 -18.33
N GLY A 242 5.44 -6.16 -17.46
CA GLY A 242 4.85 -6.28 -16.14
C GLY A 242 3.33 -6.53 -16.22
N TRP A 243 2.62 -6.14 -15.16
CA TRP A 243 1.17 -6.23 -15.05
C TRP A 243 0.53 -4.84 -15.22
N TYR A 244 1.06 -4.03 -16.14
CA TYR A 244 0.75 -2.60 -16.23
C TYR A 244 -0.76 -2.33 -16.38
N GLU A 245 -1.43 -3.06 -17.27
CA GLU A 245 -2.88 -2.97 -17.44
C GLU A 245 -3.64 -3.25 -16.14
N GLU A 246 -3.26 -4.32 -15.42
CA GLU A 246 -3.88 -4.67 -14.15
C GLU A 246 -3.65 -3.59 -13.10
N MET A 247 -2.48 -2.94 -13.10
CA MET A 247 -2.15 -1.82 -12.21
C MET A 247 -2.95 -0.56 -12.54
N VAL A 248 -3.15 -0.26 -13.82
CA VAL A 248 -4.06 0.82 -14.27
C VAL A 248 -5.48 0.55 -13.78
N TYR A 249 -6.01 -0.64 -14.05
CA TYR A 249 -7.35 -1.04 -13.59
C TYR A 249 -7.49 -0.93 -12.06
N LYS A 250 -6.54 -1.47 -11.30
CA LYS A 250 -6.52 -1.38 -9.82
C LYS A 250 -6.53 0.06 -9.33
N THR A 251 -5.84 0.95 -10.02
CA THR A 251 -5.77 2.37 -9.64
C THR A 251 -7.12 3.05 -9.83
N ILE A 252 -7.80 2.81 -10.96
CA ILE A 252 -9.14 3.33 -11.21
C ILE A 252 -10.14 2.74 -10.22
N HIS A 253 -10.04 1.43 -9.94
CA HIS A 253 -10.87 0.76 -8.96
C HIS A 253 -10.72 1.38 -7.57
N ARG A 254 -9.49 1.64 -7.12
CA ARG A 254 -9.27 2.32 -5.83
C ARG A 254 -9.87 3.72 -5.83
N ALA A 255 -9.73 4.46 -6.93
CA ALA A 255 -10.32 5.80 -7.05
C ALA A 255 -11.85 5.77 -6.97
N ALA A 256 -12.51 4.79 -7.62
CA ALA A 256 -13.96 4.65 -7.60
C ALA A 256 -14.50 4.48 -6.17
N TYR A 257 -13.96 3.51 -5.41
CA TYR A 257 -14.46 3.24 -4.06
C TYR A 257 -14.03 4.29 -3.02
N ASN A 258 -12.91 4.99 -3.23
CA ASN A 258 -12.53 6.13 -2.39
C ASN A 258 -13.42 7.37 -2.60
N ASP A 259 -14.06 7.50 -3.76
CA ASP A 259 -14.97 8.60 -4.07
C ASP A 259 -16.35 8.43 -3.38
N ILE A 260 -16.61 7.26 -2.78
CA ILE A 260 -17.83 7.02 -2.00
C ILE A 260 -17.70 7.69 -0.64
N ALA A 261 -18.60 8.64 -0.36
CA ALA A 261 -18.64 9.34 0.92
C ALA A 261 -18.96 8.38 2.08
N ILE A 262 -18.20 8.52 3.16
CA ILE A 262 -18.40 7.73 4.38
C ILE A 262 -19.56 8.30 5.20
N ASP A 263 -20.43 7.41 5.65
CA ASP A 263 -21.55 7.72 6.53
C ASP A 263 -21.04 7.93 7.96
N SER A 264 -21.12 9.17 8.44
CA SER A 264 -20.78 9.51 9.83
C SER A 264 -21.55 8.69 10.87
N GLN A 265 -22.76 8.19 10.55
CA GLN A 265 -23.55 7.38 11.47
C GLN A 265 -23.07 5.92 11.55
N LYS A 266 -22.31 5.45 10.54
CA LYS A 266 -21.75 4.11 10.51
C LYS A 266 -20.32 4.05 11.06
N ILE A 267 -19.72 5.20 11.37
CA ILE A 267 -18.37 5.26 11.96
C ILE A 267 -18.42 4.64 13.36
N ASP A 268 -17.70 3.54 13.52
CA ASP A 268 -17.47 2.85 14.79
C ASP A 268 -16.02 3.07 15.27
N ASP A 269 -15.73 2.64 16.50
CA ASP A 269 -14.39 2.73 17.09
C ASP A 269 -13.34 1.99 16.23
N ASP A 270 -13.74 0.90 15.57
CA ASP A 270 -12.85 0.10 14.73
C ASP A 270 -12.45 0.87 13.46
N TYR A 271 -13.37 1.63 12.84
CA TYR A 271 -13.08 2.51 11.71
C TYR A 271 -12.13 3.65 12.09
N LEU A 272 -12.35 4.30 13.24
CA LEU A 272 -11.46 5.37 13.70
C LEU A 272 -10.05 4.85 13.96
N LYS A 273 -9.94 3.67 14.57
CA LYS A 273 -8.66 3.02 14.82
C LYS A 273 -7.97 2.63 13.51
N LEU A 274 -8.70 2.10 12.54
CA LEU A 274 -8.17 1.80 11.21
C LEU A 274 -7.58 3.05 10.55
N LYS A 275 -8.29 4.19 10.58
CA LYS A 275 -7.80 5.44 10.02
C LYS A 275 -6.50 5.92 10.69
N GLN A 276 -6.39 5.74 12.01
CA GLN A 276 -5.14 6.02 12.72
C GLN A 276 -4.01 5.09 12.26
N LEU A 277 -4.30 3.80 12.08
CA LEU A 277 -3.32 2.82 11.60
C LEU A 277 -2.87 3.10 10.16
N GLU A 278 -3.76 3.54 9.28
CA GLU A 278 -3.43 3.95 7.91
C GLU A 278 -2.51 5.18 7.90
N ASN A 279 -2.76 6.17 8.75
CA ASN A 279 -1.90 7.33 8.88
C ASN A 279 -0.51 6.94 9.40
N GLN A 280 -0.46 6.14 10.47
CA GLN A 280 0.81 5.63 11.03
C GLN A 280 1.58 4.77 10.01
N ALA A 281 0.89 3.93 9.25
CA ALA A 281 1.47 3.14 8.17
C ALA A 281 2.10 4.04 7.10
N THR A 282 1.38 5.08 6.68
CA THR A 282 1.87 6.06 5.69
C THR A 282 3.13 6.77 6.20
N GLU A 283 3.09 7.26 7.44
CA GLU A 283 4.24 7.89 8.10
C GLU A 283 5.44 6.94 8.16
N ASN A 284 5.24 5.69 8.61
CA ASN A 284 6.30 4.70 8.69
C ASN A 284 6.91 4.34 7.32
N MET A 285 6.09 4.25 6.27
CA MET A 285 6.56 4.02 4.90
C MET A 285 7.43 5.18 4.41
N VAL A 286 6.95 6.42 4.60
CA VAL A 286 7.72 7.62 4.22
C VAL A 286 9.04 7.69 4.98
N MET A 287 9.02 7.43 6.30
CA MET A 287 10.24 7.43 7.10
C MET A 287 11.24 6.35 6.65
N THR A 288 10.77 5.14 6.35
CA THR A 288 11.61 4.06 5.84
C THR A 288 12.22 4.45 4.48
N GLU A 289 11.43 5.04 3.58
CA GLU A 289 11.91 5.54 2.28
C GLU A 289 12.96 6.64 2.45
N ILE A 290 12.77 7.56 3.40
CA ILE A 290 13.76 8.60 3.70
C ILE A 290 15.05 7.95 4.22
N GLU A 291 14.98 7.05 5.18
CA GLU A 291 16.16 6.38 5.75
C GLU A 291 16.95 5.58 4.70
N GLU A 292 16.27 4.86 3.80
CA GLU A 292 16.92 4.10 2.73
C GLU A 292 17.63 5.00 1.70
N ASN A 293 17.14 6.23 1.48
CA ASN A 293 17.65 7.14 0.46
C ASN A 293 18.51 8.30 1.00
N ALA A 294 18.48 8.59 2.31
CA ALA A 294 19.15 9.75 2.92
C ALA A 294 20.69 9.68 2.87
N ASN A 295 21.27 8.51 2.60
CA ASN A 295 22.72 8.31 2.52
C ASN A 295 23.25 8.09 1.08
N MET A 296 22.50 8.51 0.05
CA MET A 296 22.95 8.45 -1.34
C MET A 296 23.38 9.85 -1.85
N GLU A 297 24.42 10.45 -1.26
CA GLU A 297 25.20 11.44 -2.01
C GLU A 297 26.14 10.68 -2.96
N MET A 298 25.80 10.64 -4.25
CA MET A 298 26.85 10.45 -5.26
C MET A 298 27.46 11.82 -5.54
N LEU A 299 28.54 12.15 -4.84
CA LEU A 299 29.51 13.12 -5.33
C LEU A 299 30.18 12.50 -6.55
N ASP A 300 29.67 12.83 -7.73
CA ASP A 300 30.28 12.50 -9.01
C ASP A 300 31.45 13.47 -9.24
N PHE A 301 32.63 13.12 -8.70
CA PHE A 301 33.88 13.75 -9.13
C PHE A 301 34.20 13.19 -10.51
N ASN A 302 33.72 13.90 -11.53
CA ASN A 302 34.09 13.64 -12.90
C ASN A 302 35.53 14.13 -13.10
N ASP A 303 36.50 13.36 -12.62
CA ASP A 303 37.91 13.54 -12.96
C ASP A 303 38.06 13.14 -14.43
N GLU A 304 37.88 14.10 -15.33
CA GLU A 304 38.21 13.94 -16.75
C GLU A 304 39.73 13.75 -16.87
N VAL A 305 40.14 12.49 -17.00
CA VAL A 305 41.50 12.14 -17.40
C VAL A 305 41.59 12.25 -18.92
N ASP A 306 42.38 13.21 -19.41
CA ASP A 306 42.65 13.36 -20.85
C ASP A 306 43.50 12.17 -21.35
N GLU A 307 42.89 11.29 -22.14
CA GLU A 307 43.46 9.99 -22.57
C GLU A 307 44.69 10.11 -23.50
N GLU A 308 45.11 11.31 -23.92
CA GLU A 308 46.28 11.46 -24.80
C GLU A 308 47.62 11.76 -24.11
N THR A 309 47.68 12.11 -22.82
CA THR A 309 48.97 12.42 -22.17
C THR A 309 49.19 11.82 -20.78
N GLY A 310 48.15 11.34 -20.08
CA GLY A 310 48.32 10.62 -18.82
C GLY A 310 48.85 11.47 -17.65
N GLU A 311 48.62 12.79 -17.65
CA GLU A 311 48.83 13.66 -16.48
C GLU A 311 47.50 14.19 -15.94
N ILE A 312 47.47 14.40 -14.61
CA ILE A 312 46.31 14.87 -13.84
C ILE A 312 46.26 16.40 -13.95
N MET A 313 45.15 16.99 -14.40
CA MET A 313 44.96 18.45 -14.34
C MET A 313 44.66 18.87 -12.90
N GLU A 314 45.52 19.71 -12.31
CA GLU A 314 45.20 20.44 -11.09
C GLU A 314 44.11 21.47 -11.41
N VAL A 315 42.95 21.35 -10.76
CA VAL A 315 41.94 22.40 -10.76
C VAL A 315 42.21 23.29 -9.55
N GLU A 316 42.54 24.56 -9.82
CA GLU A 316 42.72 25.59 -8.80
C GLU A 316 41.44 25.74 -7.95
N ALA A 317 41.62 25.76 -6.63
CA ALA A 317 40.56 26.03 -5.68
C ALA A 317 40.10 27.49 -5.83
N GLU A 318 38.86 27.69 -6.30
CA GLU A 318 38.21 29.00 -6.24
C GLU A 318 37.66 29.20 -4.82
N GLU A 319 38.12 30.27 -4.16
CA GLU A 319 37.72 30.68 -2.81
C GLU A 319 36.21 30.88 -2.71
N VAL A 320 35.58 30.23 -1.73
CA VAL A 320 34.19 30.48 -1.35
C VAL A 320 34.17 31.77 -0.53
N GLU A 321 33.61 32.84 -1.09
CA GLU A 321 33.21 34.02 -0.32
C GLU A 321 32.10 33.63 0.68
N GLU A 322 32.38 33.81 1.97
CA GLU A 322 31.39 33.83 3.05
C GLU A 322 30.50 35.09 2.94
N THR A 323 29.18 34.90 2.87
CA THR A 323 28.09 35.70 3.46
C THR A 323 26.76 35.06 3.00
N GLU A 324 25.68 34.91 3.75
CA GLU A 324 25.22 35.44 5.04
C GLU A 324 24.16 34.46 5.61
N GLU A 325 23.90 34.58 6.91
CA GLU A 325 23.07 33.71 7.76
C GLU A 325 21.57 33.62 7.39
N VAL A 326 21.04 32.40 7.51
CA VAL A 326 19.77 31.98 8.14
C VAL A 326 18.51 32.84 7.93
N GLU A 327 17.52 32.26 7.25
CA GLU A 327 16.12 32.29 7.73
C GLU A 327 15.45 30.93 7.47
N GLU A 328 15.17 30.20 8.56
CA GLU A 328 14.28 29.03 8.59
C GLU A 328 12.85 29.47 8.28
N GLU A 329 12.37 29.26 7.05
CA GLU A 329 10.94 29.14 6.80
C GLU A 329 10.53 27.68 6.97
N LEU A 330 9.99 27.37 8.15
CA LEU A 330 9.11 26.23 8.38
C LEU A 330 7.86 26.37 7.52
N GLY A 331 7.96 25.93 6.26
CA GLY A 331 6.82 25.77 5.37
C GLY A 331 5.86 24.72 5.91
N GLN A 332 4.79 25.16 6.56
CA GLN A 332 3.62 24.37 6.87
C GLN A 332 3.11 23.70 5.59
N VAL A 333 3.07 22.36 5.57
CA VAL A 333 2.34 21.63 4.52
C VAL A 333 0.86 21.78 4.82
N GLU A 334 0.23 22.79 4.22
CA GLU A 334 -1.22 22.92 4.13
C GLU A 334 -1.81 21.67 3.48
N MET A 335 -2.64 20.95 4.24
CA MET A 335 -3.56 19.97 3.70
C MET A 335 -4.84 20.67 3.27
N GLU A 336 -4.99 20.97 1.98
CA GLU A 336 -6.30 21.23 1.37
C GLU A 336 -6.43 20.53 0.02
N GLY A 337 -7.42 19.61 -0.04
CA GLY A 337 -8.44 19.48 -1.10
C GLY A 337 -8.03 19.19 -2.56
N PRO A 338 -8.89 18.52 -3.36
CA PRO A 338 -10.34 18.75 -3.40
C PRO A 338 -11.13 17.44 -3.12
N GLY A 339 -12.30 17.43 -2.46
CA GLY A 339 -13.26 18.50 -2.30
C GLY A 339 -14.01 18.79 -3.60
N TYR A 340 -14.65 17.78 -4.22
CA TYR A 340 -15.98 17.77 -4.85
C TYR A 340 -16.28 16.42 -5.54
#